data_AF-A0A060M0B7-F1
#
_entry.id   AF-A0A060M0B7-F1
#
_cell.length_a   1.000
_cell.length_b   1.000
_cell.length_c   1.000
_cell.angle_alpha   90.00
_cell.angle_beta   90.00
_cell.angle_gamma   90.00
#
_symmetry.space_group_name_H-M   'P 1'
#
loop_
_entity.id
_entity.type
_entity.pdbx_description
1 polymer ?
#
loop_
_entity_poly.entity_id
_entity_poly.type
_entity_poly.pdbx_seq_one_letter_code
_entity_poly.pdbx_strand_id
1 'polypeptide(L)'
;MIELSSKIEGKVVKAKELESLLTPLGYDLGGNWDYDHGYYDYKLSEEGGYTFLRLPFTAVEGEVGSSGAVFKLGKPYLLNHVYQDGNTDEGIGGYVPPAVDGLINQFQRPIDKDGEVDEKYLNTAKNLLEEVEQTFHI
;
A
#
# COMPACT_ATOMS: atom_id res chain seq x y z
N MET A 1 2.50 -0.53 -9.68
CA MET A 1 1.19 -0.26 -9.02
C MET A 1 0.09 -0.13 -10.07
N ILE A 2 -1.14 -0.61 -9.80
CA ILE A 2 -2.32 -0.39 -10.65
C ILE A 2 -3.45 0.23 -9.82
N GLU A 3 -3.86 1.46 -10.17
CA GLU A 3 -4.98 2.12 -9.49
C GLU A 3 -6.33 1.54 -9.90
N LEU A 4 -7.26 1.48 -8.95
CA LEU A 4 -8.62 1.00 -9.16
C LEU A 4 -9.61 2.15 -8.89
N SER A 5 -10.55 2.35 -9.80
CA SER A 5 -11.67 3.26 -9.56
C SER A 5 -12.61 2.64 -8.52
N SER A 6 -12.97 3.42 -7.50
CA SER A 6 -13.92 2.99 -6.46
C SER A 6 -14.83 4.13 -6.03
N LYS A 7 -16.05 3.79 -5.63
CA LYS A 7 -17.00 4.71 -4.99
C LYS A 7 -16.65 5.02 -3.54
N ILE A 8 -15.71 4.29 -2.93
CA ILE A 8 -15.26 4.59 -1.56
C ILE A 8 -14.25 5.74 -1.53
N GLU A 9 -13.63 6.08 -2.67
CA GLU A 9 -12.67 7.18 -2.75
C GLU A 9 -13.30 8.49 -2.29
N GLY A 10 -12.63 9.17 -1.36
CA GLY A 10 -13.07 10.42 -0.78
C GLY A 10 -14.12 10.30 0.32
N LYS A 11 -14.63 9.10 0.63
CA LYS A 11 -15.55 8.91 1.76
C LYS A 11 -14.87 9.20 3.09
N VAL A 12 -15.64 9.82 3.98
CA VAL A 12 -15.22 10.15 5.34
C VAL A 12 -15.96 9.22 6.30
N VAL A 13 -15.20 8.49 7.12
CA VAL A 13 -15.72 7.43 8.00
C VAL A 13 -14.94 7.42 9.32
N LYS A 14 -15.58 7.04 10.41
CA LYS A 14 -14.90 6.89 11.71
C LYS A 14 -13.94 5.72 11.65
N ALA A 15 -12.75 5.87 12.23
CA ALA A 15 -11.71 4.83 12.24
C ALA A 15 -12.23 3.48 12.75
N LYS A 16 -12.97 3.49 13.87
CA LYS A 16 -13.56 2.27 14.46
C LYS A 16 -14.61 1.61 13.57
N GLU A 17 -15.38 2.41 12.85
CA GLU A 17 -16.38 1.90 11.90
C GLU A 17 -15.68 1.26 10.71
N LEU A 18 -14.69 1.95 10.13
CA LEU A 18 -13.88 1.43 9.02
C LEU A 18 -13.20 0.10 9.40
N GLU A 19 -12.57 0.01 10.57
CA GLU A 19 -11.98 -1.23 11.08
C GLU A 19 -13.03 -2.35 11.19
N SER A 20 -14.19 -2.05 11.75
CA SER A 20 -15.28 -3.03 11.90
C SER A 20 -15.84 -3.53 10.56
N LEU A 21 -15.77 -2.72 9.50
CA LEU A 21 -16.18 -3.10 8.14
C LEU A 21 -15.11 -3.92 7.42
N LEU A 22 -13.83 -3.55 7.59
CA LEU A 22 -12.71 -4.08 6.81
C LEU A 22 -12.10 -5.36 7.41
N THR A 23 -11.97 -5.47 8.73
CA THR A 23 -11.37 -6.65 9.37
C THR A 23 -12.10 -7.96 9.07
N PRO A 24 -13.46 -8.04 9.06
CA PRO A 24 -14.17 -9.26 8.69
C PRO A 24 -13.95 -9.68 7.22
N LEU A 25 -13.61 -8.72 6.35
CA LEU A 25 -13.28 -8.96 4.94
C LEU A 25 -11.82 -9.39 4.75
N GLY A 26 -11.01 -9.46 5.82
CA GLY A 26 -9.60 -9.87 5.75
C GLY A 26 -8.62 -8.74 5.45
N TYR A 27 -9.04 -7.48 5.62
CA TYR A 27 -8.12 -6.34 5.56
C TYR A 27 -7.56 -6.03 6.94
N ASP A 28 -6.26 -5.76 6.99
CA ASP A 28 -5.55 -5.37 8.19
C ASP A 28 -4.89 -4.00 8.00
N LEU A 29 -4.63 -3.29 9.11
CA LEU A 29 -3.85 -2.06 9.06
C LEU A 29 -2.42 -2.42 8.60
N GLY A 30 -2.08 -1.97 7.39
CA GLY A 30 -0.80 -2.22 6.74
C GLY A 30 0.37 -1.58 7.49
N GLY A 31 1.58 -2.07 7.19
CA GLY A 31 2.81 -1.45 7.70
C GLY A 31 3.04 -0.06 7.12
N ASN A 32 3.92 0.73 7.76
CA ASN A 32 4.23 2.12 7.40
C ASN A 32 3.03 3.08 7.45
N TRP A 33 2.15 2.94 8.44
CA TRP A 33 1.23 4.01 8.80
C TRP A 33 1.95 5.07 9.66
N ASP A 34 1.47 6.31 9.61
CA ASP A 34 1.89 7.44 10.44
C ASP A 34 0.66 8.07 11.11
N TYR A 35 0.83 9.05 11.98
CA TYR A 35 -0.26 9.63 12.76
C TYR A 35 -1.37 10.24 11.89
N ASP A 36 -1.04 10.73 10.70
CA ASP A 36 -1.99 11.38 9.79
C ASP A 36 -2.45 10.49 8.62
N HIS A 37 -1.86 9.32 8.38
CA HIS A 37 -2.22 8.49 7.23
C HIS A 37 -1.87 7.02 7.43
N GLY A 38 -2.51 6.17 6.64
CA GLY A 38 -2.21 4.75 6.65
C GLY A 38 -2.88 4.02 5.52
N TYR A 39 -2.83 2.69 5.62
CA TYR A 39 -3.28 1.79 4.58
C TYR A 39 -3.99 0.62 5.23
N TYR A 40 -5.12 0.19 4.68
CA TYR A 40 -5.65 -1.15 4.94
C TYR A 40 -5.28 -2.06 3.78
N ASP A 41 -4.64 -3.17 4.08
CA ASP A 41 -4.10 -4.11 3.09
C ASP A 41 -4.82 -5.44 3.15
N TYR A 42 -5.22 -5.94 1.98
CA TYR A 42 -5.62 -7.33 1.76
C TYR A 42 -4.53 -8.04 0.99
N LYS A 43 -3.94 -9.09 1.57
CA LYS A 43 -2.89 -9.89 0.91
C LYS A 43 -3.51 -10.85 -0.12
N LEU A 44 -3.14 -10.66 -1.39
CA LEU A 44 -3.60 -11.49 -2.51
C LEU A 44 -2.66 -12.66 -2.81
N SER A 45 -1.35 -12.44 -2.72
CA SER A 45 -0.35 -13.44 -3.06
C SER A 45 1.01 -13.14 -2.44
N GLU A 46 1.83 -14.19 -2.33
CA GLU A 46 3.23 -14.14 -1.90
C GLU A 46 4.17 -14.71 -3.01
N GLU A 47 3.63 -14.99 -4.19
CA GLU A 47 4.37 -15.54 -5.32
C GLU A 47 5.12 -14.43 -6.06
N GLY A 48 6.46 -14.49 -6.06
CA GLY A 48 7.31 -13.49 -6.73
C GLY A 48 7.36 -12.12 -6.04
N GLY A 49 6.85 -12.03 -4.81
CA GLY A 49 6.68 -10.80 -4.05
C GLY A 49 5.36 -10.81 -3.28
N TYR A 50 5.12 -9.78 -2.49
CA TYR A 50 3.86 -9.59 -1.79
C TYR A 50 2.91 -8.72 -2.61
N THR A 51 1.84 -9.32 -3.11
CA THR A 51 0.78 -8.58 -3.80
C THR A 51 -0.35 -8.23 -2.83
N PHE A 52 -0.70 -6.95 -2.74
CA PHE A 52 -1.77 -6.43 -1.88
C PHE A 52 -2.79 -5.62 -2.69
N LEU A 53 -4.06 -5.73 -2.31
CA LEU A 53 -5.05 -4.69 -2.56
C LEU A 53 -5.01 -3.71 -1.38
N ARG A 54 -4.63 -2.47 -1.65
CA ARG A 54 -4.38 -1.44 -0.66
C ARG A 54 -5.44 -0.35 -0.72
N LEU A 55 -6.03 -0.04 0.44
CA LEU A 55 -6.98 1.05 0.66
C LEU A 55 -6.29 2.17 1.46
N PRO A 56 -5.76 3.21 0.81
CA PRO A 56 -5.14 4.32 1.53
C PRO A 56 -6.19 5.16 2.27
N PHE A 57 -5.79 5.77 3.37
CA PHE A 57 -6.60 6.75 4.10
C PHE A 57 -5.75 7.85 4.73
N THR A 58 -6.39 8.98 5.02
CA THR A 58 -5.80 10.12 5.74
C THR A 58 -6.69 10.51 6.91
N ALA A 59 -6.11 10.73 8.08
CA ALA A 59 -6.81 11.28 9.24
C ALA A 59 -7.18 12.74 8.99
N VAL A 60 -8.49 13.01 9.01
CA VAL A 60 -9.04 14.36 8.88
C VAL A 60 -9.47 14.93 10.24
N GLU A 61 -9.70 14.06 11.23
CA GLU A 61 -9.88 14.42 12.63
C GLU A 61 -9.19 13.35 13.50
N GLY A 62 -8.51 13.79 14.56
CA GLY A 62 -7.70 12.90 15.40
C GLY A 62 -6.48 12.35 14.68
N GLU A 63 -5.94 11.24 15.20
CA GLU A 63 -4.75 10.56 14.70
C GLU A 63 -4.98 9.05 14.65
N VAL A 64 -4.20 8.33 13.83
CA VAL A 64 -4.26 6.87 13.76
C VAL A 64 -4.02 6.26 15.15
N GLY A 65 -4.93 5.39 15.59
CA GLY A 65 -4.91 4.78 16.92
C GLY A 65 -5.74 5.52 17.99
N SER A 66 -6.26 6.72 17.69
CA SER A 66 -7.17 7.42 18.59
C SER A 66 -8.62 6.93 18.45
N SER A 67 -9.32 6.73 19.59
CA SER A 67 -10.72 6.29 19.65
C SER A 67 -11.71 7.19 18.89
N GLY A 68 -11.36 8.46 18.68
CA GLY A 68 -12.20 9.45 18.02
C GLY A 68 -11.79 9.78 16.59
N ALA A 69 -10.83 9.05 16.01
CA ALA A 69 -10.29 9.41 14.70
C ALA A 69 -11.31 9.25 13.57
N VAL A 70 -11.23 10.16 12.60
CA VAL A 70 -12.04 10.16 11.38
C VAL A 70 -11.11 10.16 10.19
N PHE A 71 -11.33 9.22 9.28
CA PHE A 71 -10.48 8.99 8.13
C PHE A 71 -11.21 9.34 6.84
N LYS A 72 -10.48 9.93 5.90
CA LYS A 72 -10.89 10.07 4.51
C LYS A 72 -10.18 9.01 3.68
N LEU A 73 -10.95 8.19 2.99
CA LEU A 73 -10.43 7.15 2.09
C LEU A 73 -9.84 7.80 0.84
N GLY A 74 -8.71 7.28 0.39
CA GLY A 74 -8.07 7.61 -0.87
C GLY A 74 -8.46 6.61 -1.97
N LYS A 75 -7.73 6.68 -3.08
CA LYS A 75 -7.94 5.82 -4.24
C LYS A 75 -7.35 4.43 -4.01
N PRO A 76 -8.13 3.34 -4.10
CA PRO A 76 -7.60 1.98 -3.96
C PRO A 76 -6.62 1.62 -5.08
N TYR A 77 -5.63 0.78 -4.77
CA TYR A 77 -4.68 0.30 -5.78
C TYR A 77 -4.11 -1.07 -5.44
N LEU A 78 -3.66 -1.77 -6.49
CA LEU A 78 -2.84 -2.95 -6.37
C LEU A 78 -1.36 -2.59 -6.28
N LEU A 79 -0.70 -3.19 -5.31
CA LEU A 79 0.72 -3.05 -5.05
C LEU A 79 1.37 -4.43 -5.08
N ASN A 80 2.52 -4.57 -5.76
CA ASN A 80 3.36 -5.76 -5.65
C ASN A 80 4.71 -5.34 -5.08
N HIS A 81 5.00 -5.75 -3.86
CA HIS A 81 6.28 -5.50 -3.20
C HIS A 81 7.20 -6.69 -3.41
N VAL A 82 8.16 -6.55 -4.33
CA VAL A 82 9.16 -7.60 -4.58
C VAL A 82 10.21 -7.54 -3.47
N TYR A 83 10.55 -8.70 -2.90
CA TYR A 83 11.65 -8.80 -1.94
C TYR A 83 12.93 -8.27 -2.59
N GLN A 84 13.53 -7.24 -1.98
CA GLN A 84 14.94 -6.99 -2.18
C GLN A 84 15.68 -7.75 -1.08
N ASP A 85 16.17 -8.94 -1.41
CA ASP A 85 17.24 -9.54 -0.64
C ASP A 85 18.40 -8.53 -0.66
N GLY A 86 18.77 -7.98 0.51
CA GLY A 86 19.80 -6.95 0.64
C GLY A 86 21.22 -7.42 0.31
N ASN A 87 21.39 -8.44 -0.53
CA ASN A 87 22.65 -9.09 -0.85
C ASN A 87 22.65 -9.71 -2.26
N THR A 88 22.31 -8.93 -3.29
CA THR A 88 22.77 -9.24 -4.65
C THR A 88 23.49 -8.05 -5.23
N ASP A 89 24.55 -7.61 -4.54
CA ASP A 89 25.72 -7.02 -5.19
C ASP A 89 26.62 -8.17 -5.66
N GLU A 90 26.12 -8.97 -6.60
CA GLU A 90 26.98 -9.85 -7.38
C GLU A 90 27.38 -9.12 -8.67
N GLY A 91 28.47 -8.36 -8.55
CA GLY A 91 29.47 -8.31 -9.59
C GLY A 91 29.36 -7.16 -10.59
N ILE A 92 29.84 -5.98 -10.20
CA ILE A 92 30.68 -5.19 -11.11
C ILE A 92 31.95 -4.78 -10.35
N GLY A 93 33.01 -5.55 -10.55
CA GLY A 93 34.33 -5.26 -10.02
C GLY A 93 34.85 -3.91 -10.53
N GLY A 94 35.05 -2.98 -9.60
CA GLY A 94 35.72 -1.73 -9.86
C GLY A 94 35.95 -1.00 -8.54
N TYR A 95 37.18 -1.04 -8.02
CA TYR A 95 37.59 -0.22 -6.88
C TYR A 95 37.31 1.26 -7.19
N VAL A 96 36.27 1.84 -6.56
CA VAL A 96 36.01 3.28 -6.57
C VAL A 96 36.51 3.89 -5.25
N PRO A 97 37.37 4.92 -5.28
CA PRO A 97 37.88 5.52 -4.05
C PRO A 97 36.75 6.17 -3.23
N PRO A 98 36.81 6.14 -1.88
CA PRO A 98 35.73 6.59 -0.99
C PRO A 98 35.39 8.09 -1.08
N ALA A 99 36.14 8.88 -1.85
CA ALA A 99 35.88 10.30 -2.05
C ALA A 99 34.83 10.61 -3.14
N VAL A 100 34.43 9.63 -3.95
CA VAL A 100 33.41 9.81 -5.02
C VAL A 100 32.06 9.14 -4.70
N ASP A 101 31.99 8.25 -3.71
CA ASP A 101 30.77 7.55 -3.33
C ASP A 101 29.69 8.51 -2.76
N GLY A 102 30.12 9.51 -2.00
CA GLY A 102 29.24 10.51 -1.38
C GLY A 102 28.56 11.49 -2.35
N LEU A 103 28.93 11.49 -3.64
CA LEU A 103 28.36 12.39 -4.65
C LEU A 103 27.37 11.71 -5.61
N ILE A 104 27.34 10.37 -5.66
CA ILE A 104 26.56 9.62 -6.66
C ILE A 104 25.19 9.17 -6.12
N ASN A 105 25.02 9.04 -4.80
CA ASN A 105 23.77 8.53 -4.23
C ASN A 105 22.63 9.55 -4.03
N GLN A 106 22.85 10.85 -4.26
CA GLN A 106 21.80 11.87 -4.04
C GLN A 106 20.87 12.09 -5.25
N PHE A 107 21.17 11.49 -6.40
CA PHE A 107 20.39 11.62 -7.64
C PHE A 107 19.98 10.27 -8.25
N GLN A 108 20.01 9.18 -7.48
CA GLN A 108 19.30 7.98 -7.88
C GLN A 108 17.80 8.29 -7.87
N ARG A 109 17.24 8.42 -9.09
CA ARG A 109 15.80 8.43 -9.34
C ARG A 109 15.18 7.27 -8.55
N PRO A 110 13.98 7.42 -7.96
CA PRO A 110 13.39 6.34 -7.19
C PRO A 110 13.40 5.09 -8.07
N ILE A 111 14.23 4.11 -7.69
CA ILE A 111 14.15 2.76 -8.21
C ILE A 111 12.70 2.39 -7.96
N ASP A 112 11.94 2.13 -9.03
CA ASP A 112 10.52 1.77 -8.92
C ASP A 112 10.44 0.62 -7.92
N LYS A 113 10.00 0.94 -6.69
CA LYS A 113 10.10 0.06 -5.50
C LYS A 113 9.07 -1.07 -5.56
N ASP A 114 8.22 -1.04 -6.57
CA ASP A 114 7.09 -1.91 -6.76
C ASP A 114 7.28 -2.70 -8.07
N GLY A 115 7.15 -4.03 -7.99
CA GLY A 115 7.17 -4.88 -9.18
C GLY A 115 5.95 -4.64 -10.07
N GLU A 116 6.03 -5.11 -11.32
CA GLU A 116 4.84 -5.20 -12.16
C GLU A 116 3.78 -6.06 -11.45
N VAL A 117 2.55 -5.55 -11.40
CA VAL A 117 1.41 -6.26 -10.84
C VAL A 117 0.84 -7.13 -11.96
N ASP A 118 0.82 -8.44 -11.76
CA ASP A 118 0.25 -9.38 -12.72
C ASP A 118 -1.26 -9.13 -12.88
N GLU A 119 -1.71 -8.95 -14.13
CA GLU A 119 -3.12 -8.70 -14.46
C GLU A 119 -4.06 -9.79 -13.97
N LYS A 120 -3.55 -11.01 -13.70
CA LYS A 120 -4.33 -12.11 -13.11
C LYS A 120 -5.03 -11.72 -11.80
N TYR A 121 -4.45 -10.78 -11.05
CA TYR A 121 -5.02 -10.30 -9.78
C TYR A 121 -6.09 -9.21 -9.94
N LEU A 122 -6.22 -8.59 -11.13
CA LEU A 122 -7.13 -7.45 -11.33
C LEU A 122 -8.60 -7.82 -11.10
N ASN A 123 -9.03 -8.98 -11.59
CA ASN A 123 -10.42 -9.41 -11.41
C ASN A 123 -10.73 -9.71 -9.95
N THR A 124 -9.82 -10.37 -9.24
CA THR A 124 -9.95 -10.61 -7.79
C THR A 124 -10.00 -9.29 -7.02
N ALA A 125 -9.13 -8.35 -7.35
CA ALA A 125 -9.09 -7.04 -6.69
C ALA A 125 -10.36 -6.23 -6.91
N LYS A 126 -10.95 -6.28 -8.11
CA LYS A 126 -12.24 -5.64 -8.41
C LYS A 126 -13.36 -6.25 -7.59
N ASN A 127 -13.44 -7.59 -7.54
CA ASN A 127 -14.46 -8.27 -6.75
C ASN A 127 -14.36 -7.94 -5.25
N LEU A 128 -13.15 -7.98 -4.68
CA LEU A 128 -12.91 -7.62 -3.28
C LEU A 128 -13.27 -6.15 -3.00
N LEU A 129 -13.00 -5.26 -3.96
CA LEU A 129 -13.35 -3.85 -3.86
C LEU A 129 -14.88 -3.64 -3.93
N GLU A 130 -15.59 -4.41 -4.76
CA GLU A 130 -17.06 -4.43 -4.78
C GLU A 130 -17.64 -4.94 -3.44
N GLU A 131 -17.03 -5.94 -2.81
CA GLU A 131 -17.44 -6.40 -1.48
C GLU A 131 -17.28 -5.29 -0.43
N VAL A 132 -16.16 -4.55 -0.48
CA VAL A 132 -15.97 -3.38 0.38
C VAL A 132 -17.08 -2.35 0.10
N GLU A 133 -17.35 -1.99 -1.16
CA GLU A 133 -18.42 -1.05 -1.52
C GLU A 133 -19.79 -1.48 -0.97
N GLN A 134 -20.12 -2.77 -1.01
CA GLN A 134 -21.36 -3.30 -0.45
C GLN A 134 -21.47 -3.11 1.06
N THR A 135 -20.36 -3.21 1.82
CA THR A 135 -20.38 -2.92 3.27
C THR A 135 -20.66 -1.46 3.59
N PHE A 136 -20.35 -0.55 2.65
CA PHE A 136 -20.72 0.86 2.72
C PHE A 136 -22.11 1.15 2.13
N HIS A 137 -22.85 0.12 1.70
CA HIS A 137 -24.15 0.19 1.05
C HIS A 137 -24.19 1.08 -0.22
N ILE A 138 -23.18 0.98 -1.09
CA ILE A 138 -23.03 1.78 -2.33
C ILE A 138 -22.72 0.97 -3.58
#